data_AF-A0A1Q7N495-F1
#
_entry.id   AF-A0A1Q7N495-F1
#
_cell.length_a   1.000
_cell.length_b   1.000
_cell.length_c   1.000
_cell.angle_alpha   90.00
_cell.angle_beta   90.00
_cell.angle_gamma   90.00
#
_symmetry.space_group_name_H-M   'P 1'
#
loop_
_entity.id
_entity.type
_entity.pdbx_description
1 polymer ?
#
loop_
_entity_poly.entity_id
_entity_poly.type
_entity_poly.pdbx_seq_one_letter_code
_entity_poly.pdbx_strand_id
1 'polypeptide(L)'
;MGGRLCYPVYPGDAAPALMTLDAKVKLATPSGLKELTIEQLVPGDMMVDGRIQSHVVRFNEIMTEIVVPPPRAGFKASFEKLRPRGVWDFAMASASLGLQLRDKTIEDARVVFGGIAGRPWRERSVEEFLKGKTLTTELAVQAPSNALGNAAPLKYNATKIDMAKGLLASGLTKLASV
;
A
#
# COMPACT_ATOMS: atom_id res chain seq x y z
N MET A 1 9.43 -11.16 -2.93
CA MET A 1 8.82 -9.81 -2.99
C MET A 1 9.73 -8.88 -3.81
N GLY A 2 9.96 -9.23 -5.09
CA GLY A 2 10.79 -8.44 -6.01
C GLY A 2 12.26 -8.26 -5.60
N GLY A 3 13.02 -7.53 -6.43
CA GLY A 3 14.44 -7.19 -6.23
C GLY A 3 15.32 -7.70 -7.38
N ARG A 4 16.17 -6.84 -7.98
CA ARG A 4 17.08 -7.25 -9.07
C ARG A 4 18.55 -7.27 -8.65
N LEU A 5 19.08 -6.15 -8.14
CA LEU A 5 20.48 -6.05 -7.68
C LEU A 5 20.62 -6.22 -6.16
N CYS A 6 19.61 -5.78 -5.43
CA CYS A 6 19.51 -5.90 -3.98
C CYS A 6 18.03 -6.13 -3.62
N TYR A 7 17.77 -6.33 -2.32
CA TYR A 7 16.42 -6.52 -1.79
C TYR A 7 16.07 -5.40 -0.81
N PRO A 8 15.93 -4.14 -1.29
CA PRO A 8 15.60 -3.02 -0.42
C PRO A 8 14.15 -3.11 0.03
N VAL A 9 13.84 -2.44 1.14
CA VAL A 9 12.47 -2.25 1.61
C VAL A 9 12.15 -0.76 1.55
N TYR A 10 10.98 -0.41 1.03
CA TYR A 10 10.45 0.95 1.15
C TYR A 10 9.92 1.15 2.59
N PRO A 11 10.55 2.00 3.42
CA PRO A 11 10.24 2.05 4.85
C PRO A 11 9.17 3.09 5.20
N GLY A 12 8.77 3.94 4.25
CA GLY A 12 7.83 5.03 4.48
C GLY A 12 6.38 4.56 4.66
N ASP A 13 5.65 5.22 5.57
CA ASP A 13 4.23 4.94 5.80
C ASP A 13 3.31 5.80 4.91
N ALA A 14 3.81 6.96 4.45
CA ALA A 14 3.01 7.91 3.67
C ALA A 14 2.56 7.35 2.32
N ALA A 15 3.46 6.72 1.55
CA ALA A 15 3.11 6.22 0.23
C ALA A 15 2.05 5.09 0.26
N PRO A 16 2.11 4.08 1.15
CA PRO A 16 1.01 3.13 1.32
C PRO A 16 -0.33 3.82 1.63
N ALA A 17 -0.35 4.78 2.56
CA ALA A 17 -1.55 5.51 2.92
C ALA A 17 -2.11 6.34 1.74
N LEU A 18 -1.25 7.11 1.06
CA LEU A 18 -1.65 7.93 -0.09
C LEU A 18 -2.12 7.08 -1.27
N MET A 19 -1.52 5.90 -1.48
CA MET A 19 -1.96 4.96 -2.52
C MET A 19 -3.35 4.40 -2.24
N THR A 20 -3.68 4.13 -0.96
CA THR A 20 -5.02 3.74 -0.54
C THR A 20 -6.07 4.84 -0.77
N LEU A 21 -5.65 6.10 -0.65
CA LEU A 21 -6.51 7.26 -0.85
C LEU A 21 -6.62 7.70 -2.32
N ASP A 22 -6.13 6.89 -3.26
CA ASP A 22 -6.06 7.22 -4.69
C ASP A 22 -5.40 8.59 -4.96
N ALA A 23 -4.43 8.96 -4.12
CA ALA A 23 -3.72 10.23 -4.24
C ALA A 23 -2.84 10.27 -5.49
N LYS A 24 -2.63 11.48 -5.99
CA LYS A 24 -1.76 11.78 -7.12
C LYS A 24 -0.71 12.79 -6.72
N VAL A 25 0.37 12.84 -7.47
CA VAL A 25 1.44 13.83 -7.31
C VAL A 25 1.57 14.64 -8.59
N LYS A 26 1.93 15.91 -8.44
CA LYS A 26 2.32 16.76 -9.56
C LYS A 26 3.82 17.02 -9.53
N LEU A 27 4.45 16.78 -10.66
CA LEU A 27 5.85 17.11 -10.91
C LEU A 27 5.91 18.34 -11.83
N ALA A 28 6.64 19.37 -11.42
CA ALA A 28 7.11 20.37 -12.35
C ALA A 28 8.31 19.81 -13.12
N THR A 29 8.27 19.92 -14.45
CA THR A 29 9.29 19.41 -15.36
C THR A 29 9.69 20.52 -16.34
N PRO A 30 10.80 20.37 -17.08
CA PRO A 30 11.18 21.33 -18.13
C PRO A 30 10.11 21.49 -19.23
N SER A 31 9.25 20.48 -19.42
CA SER A 31 8.20 20.47 -20.44
C SER A 31 6.81 20.80 -19.89
N GLY A 32 6.70 21.22 -18.63
CA GLY A 32 5.43 21.55 -17.97
C GLY A 32 5.10 20.62 -16.80
N LEU A 33 3.81 20.56 -16.44
CA LEU A 33 3.32 19.76 -15.31
C LEU A 33 3.01 18.31 -15.73
N LYS A 34 3.45 17.37 -14.91
CA LYS A 34 3.21 15.93 -15.07
C LYS A 34 2.51 15.40 -13.82
N GLU A 35 1.40 14.70 -14.00
CA GLU A 35 0.66 14.06 -12.91
C GLU A 35 0.94 12.55 -12.89
N LEU A 36 1.15 11.98 -11.70
CA LEU A 36 1.39 10.55 -11.50
C LEU A 36 0.58 10.05 -10.30
N THR A 37 0.16 8.78 -10.33
CA THR A 37 -0.30 8.11 -9.10
C THR A 37 0.89 7.81 -8.18
N ILE A 38 0.64 7.54 -6.89
CA ILE A 38 1.70 7.08 -5.98
C ILE A 38 2.35 5.78 -6.46
N GLU A 39 1.57 4.84 -7.02
CA GLU A 39 2.10 3.58 -7.54
C GLU A 39 3.06 3.80 -8.73
N GLN A 40 2.77 4.79 -9.58
CA GLN A 40 3.66 5.19 -10.66
C GLN A 40 4.87 5.98 -10.16
N LEU A 41 4.72 6.79 -9.11
CA LEU A 41 5.82 7.57 -8.54
C LEU A 41 6.89 6.68 -7.94
N VAL A 42 6.50 5.67 -7.15
CA VAL A 42 7.42 4.76 -6.42
C VAL A 42 7.28 3.31 -6.87
N PRO A 43 7.69 2.96 -8.11
CA PRO A 43 7.55 1.62 -8.66
C PRO A 43 8.56 0.62 -8.08
N GLY A 44 9.47 1.04 -7.19
CA GLY A 44 10.59 0.23 -6.73
C GLY A 44 11.76 0.29 -7.71
N ASP A 45 12.53 -0.79 -7.84
CA ASP A 45 13.78 -0.87 -8.63
C ASP A 45 13.59 -0.48 -10.12
N MET A 46 13.74 0.81 -10.45
CA MET A 46 13.59 1.33 -11.81
C MET A 46 14.86 2.08 -12.28
N MET A 47 15.23 1.89 -13.55
CA MET A 47 16.30 2.66 -14.18
C MET A 47 15.79 4.06 -14.54
N VAL A 48 16.37 5.07 -13.90
CA VAL A 48 16.06 6.49 -14.11
C VAL A 48 17.36 7.26 -14.19
N ASP A 49 17.56 7.95 -15.31
CA ASP A 49 18.76 8.74 -15.63
C ASP A 49 20.08 7.98 -15.41
N GLY A 50 20.11 6.73 -15.87
CA GLY A 50 21.29 5.86 -15.80
C GLY A 50 21.57 5.25 -14.43
N ARG A 51 20.68 5.42 -13.43
CA ARG A 51 20.82 4.85 -12.08
C ARG A 51 19.58 4.07 -11.68
N ILE A 52 19.72 3.12 -10.76
CA ILE A 52 18.58 2.44 -10.15
C ILE A 52 18.05 3.31 -9.02
N GLN A 53 16.76 3.63 -9.07
CA GLN A 53 16.06 4.47 -8.12
C GLN A 53 14.75 3.80 -7.73
N SER A 54 14.23 4.13 -6.54
CA SER A 54 12.91 3.65 -6.09
C SER A 54 11.74 4.48 -6.63
N HIS A 55 12.05 5.62 -7.26
CA HIS A 55 11.08 6.57 -7.82
C HIS A 55 11.41 6.97 -9.26
N VAL A 56 10.42 7.52 -9.96
CA VAL A 56 10.53 7.90 -11.38
C VAL A 56 10.90 9.37 -11.65
N VAL A 57 11.12 10.17 -10.59
CA VAL A 57 11.51 11.58 -10.71
C VAL A 57 12.87 11.68 -11.40
N ARG A 58 12.91 12.41 -12.52
CA ARG A 58 14.13 12.63 -13.30
C ARG A 58 14.90 13.88 -12.88
N PHE A 59 16.12 14.01 -13.37
CA PHE A 59 16.88 15.24 -13.31
C PHE A 59 16.05 16.41 -13.89
N ASN A 60 16.08 17.55 -13.20
CA ASN A 60 15.24 18.73 -13.47
C ASN A 60 13.71 18.54 -13.30
N GLU A 61 13.24 17.43 -12.72
CA GLU A 61 11.86 17.31 -12.22
C GLU A 61 11.81 17.56 -10.71
N ILE A 62 10.74 18.20 -10.22
CA ILE A 62 10.49 18.41 -8.79
C ILE A 62 9.02 18.15 -8.45
N MET A 63 8.78 17.38 -7.38
CA MET A 63 7.43 17.20 -6.85
C MET A 63 6.97 18.47 -6.14
N THR A 64 5.84 19.02 -6.59
CA THR A 64 5.32 20.31 -6.09
C THR A 64 4.05 20.14 -5.28
N GLU A 65 3.22 19.14 -5.62
CA GLU A 65 1.94 18.92 -4.96
C GLU A 65 1.66 17.43 -4.76
N ILE A 66 0.91 17.13 -3.69
CA ILE A 66 0.21 15.86 -3.48
C ILE A 66 -1.28 16.19 -3.43
N VAL A 67 -2.04 15.61 -4.35
CA VAL A 67 -3.48 15.82 -4.47
C VAL A 67 -4.19 14.57 -3.94
N VAL A 68 -4.90 14.72 -2.83
CA VAL A 68 -5.75 13.67 -2.27
C VAL A 68 -7.19 13.98 -2.66
N PRO A 69 -7.89 13.10 -3.41
CA PRO A 69 -9.29 13.32 -3.75
C PRO A 69 -10.16 13.32 -2.49
N PRO A 70 -11.25 14.09 -2.45
CA PRO A 70 -12.19 14.05 -1.33
C PRO A 70 -12.78 12.64 -1.21
N PRO A 71 -12.97 12.13 0.03
CA PRO A 71 -13.57 10.82 0.23
C PRO A 71 -15.02 10.83 -0.29
N ARG A 72 -15.39 9.77 -1.00
CA ARG A 72 -16.79 9.53 -1.40
C ARG A 72 -17.60 9.12 -0.17
N ALA A 73 -18.92 9.32 -0.22
CA ALA A 73 -19.82 8.88 0.85
C ALA A 73 -19.66 7.37 1.09
N GLY A 74 -19.55 6.94 2.35
CA GLY A 74 -19.34 5.53 2.70
C GLY A 74 -17.88 5.04 2.62
N PHE A 75 -16.92 5.90 2.26
CA PHE A 75 -15.50 5.55 2.31
C PHE A 75 -15.03 5.41 3.77
N LYS A 76 -14.41 4.28 4.10
CA LYS A 76 -13.73 4.05 5.38
C LYS A 76 -12.29 3.59 5.13
N ALA A 77 -11.37 3.97 6.03
CA ALA A 77 -9.96 3.60 5.91
C ALA A 77 -9.34 3.21 7.26
N SER A 78 -8.34 2.34 7.22
CA SER A 78 -7.52 1.97 8.38
C SER A 78 -6.05 1.86 7.97
N PHE A 79 -5.16 2.19 8.91
CA PHE A 79 -3.72 2.02 8.74
C PHE A 79 -3.18 1.30 9.97
N GLU A 80 -2.69 0.08 9.77
CA GLU A 80 -2.18 -0.78 10.82
C GLU A 80 -0.67 -0.92 10.65
N LYS A 81 0.09 -0.66 11.72
CA LYS A 81 1.56 -0.67 11.71
C LYS A 81 2.10 -1.57 12.81
N LEU A 82 2.73 -2.67 12.43
CA LEU A 82 3.44 -3.53 13.36
C LEU A 82 4.89 -3.09 13.47
N ARG A 83 5.35 -2.86 14.69
CA ARG A 83 6.72 -2.43 15.00
C ARG A 83 7.18 -2.99 16.35
N PRO A 84 8.49 -3.20 16.56
CA PRO A 84 9.01 -3.77 17.81
C PRO A 84 8.82 -2.86 19.03
N ARG A 85 8.76 -1.55 18.80
CA ARG A 85 8.63 -0.51 19.84
C ARG A 85 7.38 0.32 19.61
N GLY A 86 6.77 0.80 20.68
CA GLY A 86 5.57 1.62 20.62
C GLY A 86 5.74 2.99 19.95
N VAL A 87 6.97 3.47 19.73
CA VAL A 87 7.31 4.77 19.13
C VAL A 87 8.66 4.69 18.39
N TRP A 88 8.92 5.66 17.49
CA TRP A 88 10.20 5.84 16.77
C TRP A 88 10.81 4.57 16.14
N ASP A 89 10.00 3.88 15.34
CA ASP A 89 10.46 2.72 14.57
C ASP A 89 9.77 2.64 13.20
N PHE A 90 10.48 2.03 12.25
CA PHE A 90 9.92 1.67 10.95
C PHE A 90 9.00 0.45 11.10
N ALA A 91 8.11 0.29 10.13
CA ALA A 91 7.20 -0.85 10.12
C ALA A 91 7.98 -2.15 9.83
N MET A 92 7.82 -3.16 10.70
CA MET A 92 8.16 -4.54 10.32
C MET A 92 7.22 -5.03 9.23
N ALA A 93 5.96 -4.64 9.31
CA ALA A 93 4.98 -4.66 8.23
C ALA A 93 3.93 -3.58 8.54
N SER A 94 3.31 -3.03 7.51
CA SER A 94 2.12 -2.18 7.63
C SER A 94 1.06 -2.58 6.60
N ALA A 95 -0.20 -2.31 6.91
CA ALA A 95 -1.32 -2.50 6.00
C ALA A 95 -2.20 -1.25 6.00
N SER A 96 -2.38 -0.67 4.82
CA SER A 96 -3.25 0.46 4.57
C SER A 96 -4.46 -0.02 3.77
N LEU A 97 -5.65 0.14 4.35
CA LEU A 97 -6.92 -0.35 3.79
C LEU A 97 -7.85 0.83 3.53
N GLY A 98 -8.51 0.83 2.38
CA GLY A 98 -9.53 1.80 2.02
C GLY A 98 -10.69 1.06 1.37
N LEU A 99 -11.88 1.19 1.93
CA LEU A 99 -13.08 0.50 1.47
C LEU A 99 -14.14 1.54 1.10
N GLN A 100 -14.68 1.42 -0.11
CA GLN A 100 -15.91 2.10 -0.49
C GLN A 100 -17.08 1.21 -0.11
N LEU A 101 -17.89 1.64 0.86
CA LEU A 101 -19.06 0.90 1.30
C LEU A 101 -20.34 1.50 0.73
N ARG A 102 -21.27 0.62 0.38
CA ARG A 102 -22.70 0.91 0.31
C ARG A 102 -23.38 0.03 1.35
N ASP A 103 -23.83 0.67 2.43
CA ASP A 103 -24.20 0.00 3.69
C ASP A 103 -23.05 -0.85 4.24
N LYS A 104 -23.17 -2.17 4.16
CA LYS A 104 -22.12 -3.13 4.54
C LYS A 104 -21.45 -3.79 3.34
N THR A 105 -21.90 -3.52 2.11
CA THR A 105 -21.32 -4.12 0.90
C THR A 105 -20.11 -3.31 0.45
N ILE A 106 -18.99 -3.99 0.22
CA ILE A 106 -17.75 -3.40 -0.30
C ILE A 106 -17.90 -3.25 -1.82
N GLU A 107 -18.07 -2.02 -2.30
CA GLU A 107 -18.16 -1.73 -3.74
C GLU A 107 -16.77 -1.63 -4.40
N ASP A 108 -15.80 -1.09 -3.67
CA ASP A 108 -14.40 -0.97 -4.09
C ASP A 108 -13.48 -1.10 -2.87
N ALA A 109 -12.26 -1.59 -3.11
CA ALA A 109 -11.26 -1.79 -2.08
C ALA A 109 -9.86 -1.38 -2.57
N ARG A 110 -9.06 -0.88 -1.65
CA ARG A 110 -7.62 -0.64 -1.79
C ARG A 110 -6.92 -1.32 -0.63
N VAL A 111 -5.96 -2.21 -0.93
CA VAL A 111 -5.16 -2.91 0.07
C VAL A 111 -3.69 -2.71 -0.28
N VAL A 112 -2.96 -1.98 0.55
CA VAL A 112 -1.55 -1.66 0.30
C VAL A 112 -0.70 -2.06 1.50
N PHE A 113 0.24 -2.96 1.28
CA PHE A 113 1.22 -3.36 2.29
C PHE A 113 2.48 -2.49 2.23
N GLY A 114 3.03 -2.15 3.40
CA GLY A 114 4.31 -1.46 3.56
C GLY A 114 5.30 -2.28 4.38
N GLY A 115 6.59 -1.94 4.32
CA GLY A 115 7.65 -2.59 5.09
C GLY A 115 8.02 -4.02 4.65
N ILE A 116 7.40 -4.54 3.58
CA ILE A 116 7.60 -5.92 3.09
C ILE A 116 8.26 -6.02 1.71
N ALA A 117 8.29 -4.94 0.93
CA ALA A 117 8.85 -4.91 -0.43
C ALA A 117 9.60 -3.60 -0.70
N GLY A 118 10.37 -3.54 -1.79
CA GLY A 118 11.09 -2.33 -2.24
C GLY A 118 10.20 -1.18 -2.72
N ARG A 119 8.88 -1.36 -2.67
CA ARG A 119 7.83 -0.39 -2.98
C ARG A 119 6.61 -0.65 -2.10
N PRO A 120 5.71 0.33 -1.91
CA PRO A 120 4.37 0.04 -1.39
C PRO A 120 3.68 -1.00 -2.29
N TRP A 121 3.19 -2.07 -1.68
CA TRP A 121 2.71 -3.23 -2.41
C TRP A 121 1.18 -3.27 -2.42
N ARG A 122 0.58 -2.89 -3.55
CA ARG A 122 -0.87 -2.98 -3.75
C ARG A 122 -1.30 -4.42 -4.05
N GLU A 123 -2.06 -5.00 -3.13
CA GLU A 123 -2.51 -6.39 -3.17
C GLU A 123 -3.85 -6.52 -3.88
N ARG A 124 -3.81 -6.47 -5.21
CA ARG A 124 -5.01 -6.53 -6.07
C ARG A 124 -5.83 -7.81 -5.90
N SER A 125 -5.21 -8.96 -5.60
CA SER A 125 -5.94 -10.21 -5.37
C SER A 125 -6.89 -10.12 -4.16
N VAL A 126 -6.48 -9.41 -3.11
CA VAL A 126 -7.34 -9.17 -1.95
C VAL A 126 -8.42 -8.15 -2.29
N GLU A 127 -8.10 -7.09 -3.05
CA GLU A 127 -9.09 -6.10 -3.50
C GLU A 127 -10.23 -6.79 -4.27
N GLU A 128 -9.89 -7.64 -5.25
CA GLU A 128 -10.89 -8.40 -6.03
C GLU A 128 -11.66 -9.40 -5.15
N PHE A 129 -10.99 -10.06 -4.20
CA PHE A 129 -11.68 -10.97 -3.27
C PHE A 129 -12.71 -10.25 -2.39
N LEU A 130 -12.45 -9.00 -1.99
CA LEU A 130 -13.34 -8.24 -1.09
C LEU A 130 -14.52 -7.61 -1.84
N LYS A 131 -14.36 -7.27 -3.12
CA LYS A 131 -15.36 -6.59 -3.92
C LYS A 131 -16.67 -7.39 -3.99
N GLY A 132 -17.78 -6.70 -3.75
CA GLY A 132 -19.14 -7.26 -3.74
C GLY A 132 -19.51 -8.02 -2.47
N LYS A 133 -18.59 -8.19 -1.50
CA LYS A 133 -18.86 -8.91 -0.25
C LYS A 133 -19.34 -7.98 0.86
N THR A 134 -20.02 -8.57 1.83
CA THR A 134 -20.43 -7.88 3.05
C THR A 134 -19.26 -7.82 4.03
N LEU A 135 -18.92 -6.63 4.50
CA LEU A 135 -17.89 -6.42 5.52
C LEU A 135 -18.36 -7.01 6.86
N THR A 136 -17.72 -8.12 7.26
CA THR A 136 -17.93 -8.78 8.56
C THR A 136 -16.59 -9.21 9.15
N THR A 137 -16.59 -9.57 10.44
CA THR A 137 -15.45 -10.15 11.15
C THR A 137 -15.01 -11.48 10.54
N GLU A 138 -15.94 -12.29 10.04
CA GLU A 138 -15.66 -13.58 9.40
C GLU A 138 -14.96 -13.36 8.05
N LEU A 139 -15.39 -12.35 7.28
CA LEU A 139 -14.71 -11.96 6.05
C LEU A 139 -13.27 -11.51 6.33
N ALA A 140 -13.05 -10.77 7.42
CA ALA A 140 -11.72 -10.32 7.83
C ALA A 140 -10.76 -11.48 8.13
N VAL A 141 -11.27 -12.59 8.69
CA VAL A 141 -10.49 -13.83 8.93
C VAL A 141 -10.18 -14.57 7.63
N GLN A 142 -11.05 -14.52 6.62
CA GLN A 142 -10.87 -15.21 5.34
C GLN A 142 -9.95 -14.48 4.36
N ALA A 143 -9.96 -13.13 4.37
CA ALA A 143 -9.22 -12.31 3.41
C ALA A 143 -7.70 -12.62 3.31
N PRO A 144 -6.97 -12.88 4.42
CA PRO A 144 -5.53 -13.18 4.37
C PRO A 144 -5.13 -14.38 3.50
N SER A 145 -6.02 -15.33 3.25
CA SER A 145 -5.77 -16.47 2.36
C SER A 145 -5.56 -16.06 0.90
N ASN A 146 -6.02 -14.86 0.52
CA ASN A 146 -5.89 -14.30 -0.84
C ASN A 146 -4.70 -13.34 -0.97
N ALA A 147 -3.98 -13.09 0.13
CA ALA A 147 -2.87 -12.15 0.19
C ALA A 147 -1.53 -12.86 -0.04
N LEU A 148 -0.62 -12.17 -0.73
CA LEU A 148 0.80 -12.50 -0.83
C LEU A 148 1.05 -13.89 -1.45
N GLY A 149 0.18 -14.34 -2.36
CA GLY A 149 0.27 -15.67 -2.99
C GLY A 149 1.58 -15.90 -3.77
N ASN A 150 2.19 -14.82 -4.29
CA ASN A 150 3.47 -14.83 -4.99
C ASN A 150 4.64 -14.34 -4.11
N ALA A 151 4.49 -14.36 -2.79
CA ALA A 151 5.58 -13.97 -1.90
C ALA A 151 6.76 -14.95 -1.99
N ALA A 152 7.95 -14.38 -2.05
CA ALA A 152 9.22 -15.09 -2.05
C ALA A 152 10.08 -14.44 -0.96
N PRO A 153 10.01 -14.93 0.28
CA PRO A 153 10.81 -14.41 1.38
C PRO A 153 12.26 -14.90 1.29
N LEU A 154 13.18 -14.12 1.84
CA LEU A 154 14.56 -14.51 2.10
C LEU A 154 14.66 -15.22 3.46
N LYS A 155 15.82 -15.82 3.73
CA LYS A 155 16.12 -16.62 4.92
C LYS A 155 15.64 -16.01 6.25
N TYR A 156 15.71 -14.70 6.41
CA TYR A 156 15.45 -14.01 7.69
C TYR A 156 14.20 -13.12 7.70
N ASN A 157 13.31 -13.22 6.69
CA ASN A 157 12.15 -12.32 6.61
C ASN A 157 10.82 -13.03 6.29
N ALA A 158 10.77 -14.36 6.37
CA ALA A 158 9.54 -15.14 6.15
C ALA A 158 8.39 -14.70 7.07
N THR A 159 8.69 -14.34 8.32
CA THR A 159 7.70 -13.87 9.31
C THR A 159 6.95 -12.62 8.87
N LYS A 160 7.51 -11.79 7.96
CA LYS A 160 6.82 -10.61 7.44
C LYS A 160 5.53 -10.94 6.67
N ILE A 161 5.43 -12.14 6.10
CA ILE A 161 4.22 -12.59 5.40
C ILE A 161 3.07 -12.73 6.40
N ASP A 162 3.32 -13.42 7.51
CA ASP A 162 2.32 -13.62 8.57
C ASP A 162 1.95 -12.30 9.24
N MET A 163 2.93 -11.42 9.47
CA MET A 163 2.69 -10.08 10.00
C MET A 163 1.78 -9.25 9.10
N ALA A 164 2.04 -9.20 7.79
CA ALA A 164 1.21 -8.47 6.84
C ALA A 164 -0.21 -9.05 6.75
N LYS A 165 -0.34 -10.38 6.74
CA LYS A 165 -1.63 -11.09 6.76
C LYS A 165 -2.43 -10.80 8.04
N GLY A 166 -1.78 -10.81 9.19
CA GLY A 166 -2.40 -10.46 10.48
C GLY A 166 -2.87 -9.01 10.51
N LEU A 167 -2.08 -8.07 9.98
CA LEU A 167 -2.47 -6.66 9.87
C LEU A 167 -3.65 -6.44 8.93
N LEU A 168 -3.75 -7.19 7.82
CA LEU A 168 -4.92 -7.18 6.95
C LEU A 168 -6.18 -7.60 7.72
N ALA A 169 -6.13 -8.71 8.46
CA ALA A 169 -7.27 -9.18 9.25
C ALA A 169 -7.66 -8.19 10.36
N SER A 170 -6.66 -7.63 11.05
CA SER A 170 -6.85 -6.61 12.09
C SER A 170 -7.53 -5.36 11.52
N GLY A 171 -7.02 -4.84 10.40
CA GLY A 171 -7.54 -3.64 9.76
C GLY A 171 -8.97 -3.83 9.24
N LEU A 172 -9.29 -4.99 8.65
CA LEU A 172 -10.66 -5.30 8.20
C LEU A 172 -11.62 -5.47 9.38
N THR A 173 -11.20 -6.15 10.45
CA THR A 173 -11.98 -6.29 11.68
C THR A 173 -12.33 -4.92 12.27
N LYS A 174 -11.35 -4.02 12.35
CA LYS A 174 -11.54 -2.65 12.85
C LYS A 174 -12.53 -1.86 12.01
N LEU A 175 -12.50 -2.02 10.68
CA LEU A 175 -13.46 -1.37 9.78
C LEU A 175 -14.88 -1.95 9.90
N ALA A 176 -15.01 -3.22 10.26
CA ALA A 176 -16.30 -3.89 10.45
C ALA A 176 -16.99 -3.52 11.78
N SER A 177 -16.21 -3.12 12.80
CA SER A 177 -16.72 -2.80 14.14
C SER A 177 -17.19 -1.34 14.32
N VAL A 178 -17.09 -0.51 13.29
CA VAL A 178 -17.44 0.93 13.30
C VAL A 178 -18.75 1.19 12.58
#